data_AF-A0A1D6PBQ9-F1
#
_entry.id   AF-A0A1D6PBQ9-F1
#
_cell.length_a   1.000
_cell.length_b   1.000
_cell.length_c   1.000
_cell.angle_alpha   90.00
_cell.angle_beta   90.00
_cell.angle_gamma   90.00
#
_symmetry.space_group_name_H-M   'P 1'
#
loop_
_entity.id
_entity.type
_entity.pdbx_description
1 polymer ?
#
loop_
_entity_poly.entity_id
_entity_poly.type
_entity_poly.pdbx_seq_one_letter_code
_entity_poly.pdbx_strand_id
1 'polypeptide(L)'
;MLKCHLCRVKPKILKRVGQAITTLPENFKPHRAVKKIFELRAAMIESAQGIDWAVAEALAFATLIVEGNHVRLSGQDVERGTFSHQHAVLHDQETGAKYCPLDHVAMN
;
A
#
# COMPACT_ATOMS: atom_id res chain seq x y z
N MET A 1 15.70 -23.62 21.27
CA MET A 1 15.72 -23.49 19.79
C MET A 1 14.67 -22.45 19.40
N LEU A 2 15.07 -21.28 18.90
CA LEU A 2 14.11 -20.34 18.31
C LEU A 2 13.64 -20.93 16.98
N LYS A 3 12.35 -21.28 16.88
CA LYS A 3 11.72 -21.59 15.59
C LYS A 3 11.66 -20.29 14.78
N CYS A 4 12.45 -20.19 13.72
CA CYS A 4 12.29 -19.16 12.71
C CYS A 4 10.90 -19.32 12.08
N HIS A 5 10.03 -18.32 12.23
CA HIS A 5 8.70 -18.35 11.62
C HIS A 5 8.82 -18.11 10.11
N LEU A 6 8.07 -18.88 9.33
CA LEU A 6 8.08 -18.77 7.87
C LEU A 6 7.22 -17.57 7.44
N CYS A 7 7.85 -16.44 7.12
CA CYS A 7 7.16 -15.21 6.66
C CYS A 7 7.17 -15.05 5.12
N ARG A 8 7.52 -16.09 4.38
CA ARG A 8 7.63 -16.03 2.92
C ARG A 8 6.24 -16.01 2.27
N VAL A 9 6.01 -15.01 1.40
CA VAL A 9 4.81 -14.91 0.57
C VAL A 9 5.13 -15.29 -0.88
N LYS A 10 4.17 -15.94 -1.58
CA LYS A 10 4.33 -16.29 -3.00
C LYS A 10 4.38 -15.02 -3.86
N PRO A 11 5.28 -14.91 -4.86
CA PRO A 11 5.38 -13.73 -5.71
C PRO A 11 4.06 -13.33 -6.41
N LYS A 12 3.24 -14.33 -6.78
CA LYS A 12 1.92 -14.09 -7.37
C LYS A 12 0.97 -13.33 -6.42
N ILE A 13 1.03 -13.61 -5.12
CA ILE A 13 0.23 -12.90 -4.12
C ILE A 13 0.74 -11.48 -3.98
N LEU A 14 2.07 -11.29 -3.88
CA LEU A 14 2.70 -9.96 -3.81
C LEU A 14 2.33 -9.08 -5.01
N LYS A 15 2.37 -9.61 -6.23
CA LYS A 15 1.92 -8.88 -7.43
C LYS A 15 0.45 -8.48 -7.35
N ARG A 16 -0.43 -9.41 -6.97
CA ARG A 16 -1.88 -9.17 -6.86
C ARG A 16 -2.20 -8.08 -5.83
N VAL A 17 -1.68 -8.20 -4.61
CA VAL A 17 -1.93 -7.19 -3.56
C VAL A 17 -1.25 -5.88 -3.89
N GLY A 18 -0.07 -5.93 -4.52
CA GLY A 18 0.65 -4.76 -4.98
C GLY A 18 -0.11 -3.95 -6.03
N GLN A 19 -0.75 -4.62 -6.99
CA GLN A 19 -1.65 -3.99 -7.95
C GLN A 19 -2.86 -3.34 -7.24
N ALA A 20 -3.47 -4.04 -6.27
CA ALA A 20 -4.60 -3.50 -5.51
C ALA A 20 -4.24 -2.22 -4.73
N ILE A 21 -3.11 -2.20 -4.01
CA ILE A 21 -2.69 -1.03 -3.20
C ILE A 21 -2.18 0.15 -4.02
N THR A 22 -1.88 -0.04 -5.31
CA THR A 22 -1.41 1.03 -6.21
C THR A 22 -2.47 1.50 -7.20
N THR A 23 -3.59 0.78 -7.31
CA THR A 23 -4.71 1.16 -8.17
C THR A 23 -5.63 2.13 -7.42
N LEU A 24 -5.78 3.34 -7.98
CA LEU A 24 -6.70 4.35 -7.47
C LEU A 24 -8.01 4.33 -8.27
N PRO A 25 -9.17 4.65 -7.65
CA PRO A 25 -10.44 4.75 -8.38
C PRO A 25 -10.36 5.79 -9.50
N GLU A 26 -11.02 5.52 -10.63
CA GLU A 26 -10.97 6.40 -11.82
C GLU A 26 -11.42 7.85 -11.53
N ASN A 27 -12.38 8.01 -10.63
CA ASN A 27 -12.93 9.31 -10.24
C ASN A 27 -12.19 9.98 -9.07
N PHE A 28 -11.11 9.39 -8.58
CA PHE A 28 -10.33 9.93 -7.46
C PHE A 28 -9.24 10.87 -7.98
N LYS A 29 -9.17 12.09 -7.43
CA LYS A 29 -8.25 13.15 -7.85
C LYS A 29 -7.20 13.41 -6.77
N PRO A 30 -6.13 12.60 -6.68
CA PRO A 30 -5.05 12.82 -5.73
C PRO A 30 -4.24 14.06 -6.10
N HIS A 31 -3.51 14.60 -5.13
CA HIS A 31 -2.49 15.62 -5.40
C HIS A 31 -1.47 15.13 -6.44
N ARG A 32 -1.04 16.00 -7.37
CA ARG A 32 -0.18 15.65 -8.50
C ARG A 32 1.10 14.90 -8.10
N ALA A 33 1.75 15.30 -7.00
CA ALA A 33 2.95 14.63 -6.52
C ALA A 33 2.66 13.20 -6.02
N VAL A 34 1.51 13.00 -5.36
CA VAL A 34 1.07 11.70 -4.86
C VAL A 34 0.71 10.76 -6.00
N LYS A 35 0.06 11.27 -7.05
CA LYS A 35 -0.21 10.50 -8.28
C LYS A 35 1.08 9.92 -8.87
N LYS A 36 2.13 10.74 -9.01
CA LYS A 36 3.44 10.30 -9.51
C LYS A 36 4.08 9.23 -8.62
N ILE A 37 3.95 9.36 -7.29
CA ILE A 37 4.44 8.34 -6.35
C ILE A 37 3.72 7.01 -6.62
N PHE A 38 2.41 7.01 -6.79
CA PHE A 38 1.64 5.78 -7.04
C PHE A 38 1.96 5.15 -8.40
N GLU A 39 2.17 5.95 -9.44
CA GLU A 39 2.63 5.47 -10.76
C GLU A 39 4.01 4.79 -10.64
N LEU A 40 4.95 5.37 -9.88
CA LEU A 40 6.26 4.78 -9.63
C LEU A 40 6.15 3.47 -8.85
N ARG A 41 5.31 3.42 -7.81
CA ARG A 41 5.07 2.20 -7.03
C ARG A 41 4.48 1.08 -7.90
N ALA A 42 3.52 1.40 -8.75
CA ALA A 42 2.94 0.44 -9.69
C ALA A 42 4.01 -0.15 -10.63
N ALA A 43 4.91 0.70 -11.15
CA ALA A 43 6.02 0.25 -11.99
C ALA A 43 7.02 -0.66 -11.24
N MET A 44 7.34 -0.33 -9.99
CA MET A 44 8.21 -1.17 -9.13
C MET A 44 7.59 -2.55 -8.89
N ILE A 45 6.28 -2.60 -8.63
CA ILE A 45 5.54 -3.85 -8.39
C ILE A 45 5.47 -4.72 -9.64
N GLU A 46 5.21 -4.10 -10.80
CA GLU A 46 5.11 -4.83 -12.07
C GLU A 46 6.47 -5.43 -12.47
N SER A 47 7.53 -4.61 -12.42
CA SER A 47 8.89 -5.02 -12.74
C SER A 47 9.53 -5.92 -11.67
N ALA A 48 9.02 -5.89 -10.44
CA ALA A 48 9.61 -6.50 -9.25
C ALA A 48 11.06 -6.04 -8.97
N GLN A 49 11.41 -4.82 -9.38
CA GLN A 49 12.74 -4.22 -9.21
C GLN A 49 12.64 -2.87 -8.51
N GLY A 50 13.67 -2.52 -7.75
CA GLY A 50 13.75 -1.22 -7.08
C GLY A 50 12.66 -0.98 -6.03
N ILE A 51 12.16 -2.05 -5.40
CA ILE A 51 11.17 -1.97 -4.32
C ILE A 51 11.78 -1.19 -3.15
N ASP A 52 11.20 -0.02 -2.86
CA ASP A 52 11.61 0.81 -1.73
C ASP A 52 10.95 0.36 -0.41
N TRP A 53 11.32 1.04 0.67
CA TRP A 53 10.82 0.74 2.01
C TRP A 53 9.30 0.86 2.11
N ALA A 54 8.71 1.91 1.53
CA ALA A 54 7.29 2.18 1.64
C ALA A 54 6.45 1.16 0.87
N VAL A 55 6.92 0.71 -0.30
CA VAL A 55 6.28 -0.37 -1.06
C VAL A 55 6.40 -1.69 -0.31
N ALA A 56 7.58 -2.01 0.23
CA ALA A 56 7.78 -3.25 0.98
C ALA A 56 6.89 -3.30 2.23
N GLU A 57 6.77 -2.19 2.97
CA GLU A 57 5.88 -2.05 4.12
C GLU A 57 4.41 -2.22 3.73
N ALA A 58 3.96 -1.53 2.69
CA ALA A 58 2.58 -1.63 2.22
C ALA A 58 2.23 -3.05 1.73
N LEU A 59 3.17 -3.74 1.06
CA LEU A 59 3.01 -5.15 0.69
C LEU A 59 2.88 -6.06 1.93
N ALA A 60 3.69 -5.83 2.97
CA ALA A 60 3.61 -6.61 4.20
C ALA A 60 2.23 -6.46 4.87
N PHE A 61 1.75 -5.22 5.04
CA PHE A 61 0.41 -4.98 5.58
C PHE A 61 -0.69 -5.60 4.72
N ALA A 62 -0.61 -5.43 3.40
CA ALA A 62 -1.58 -5.98 2.47
C ALA A 62 -1.65 -7.52 2.55
N THR A 63 -0.51 -8.20 2.71
CA THR A 63 -0.48 -9.66 2.87
C THR A 63 -1.09 -10.11 4.20
N LEU A 64 -0.83 -9.40 5.29
CA LEU A 64 -1.44 -9.69 6.59
C LEU A 64 -2.97 -9.53 6.54
N ILE A 65 -3.46 -8.48 5.89
CA ILE A 65 -4.88 -8.22 5.69
C ILE A 65 -5.55 -9.35 4.89
N VAL A 66 -4.91 -9.81 3.81
CA VAL A 66 -5.42 -10.92 3.00
C VAL A 66 -5.41 -12.25 3.76
N GLU A 67 -4.48 -12.42 4.71
CA GLU A 67 -4.45 -13.57 5.62
C GLU A 67 -5.50 -13.49 6.75
N GLY A 68 -6.31 -12.43 6.78
CA GLY A 68 -7.37 -12.22 7.78
C GLY A 68 -6.91 -11.53 9.06
N ASN A 69 -5.68 -11.01 9.10
CA ASN A 69 -5.15 -10.29 10.25
C ASN A 69 -5.51 -8.80 10.15
N HIS A 70 -6.09 -8.26 11.22
CA HIS A 70 -6.34 -6.83 11.32
C HIS A 70 -5.04 -6.06 11.57
N VAL A 71 -4.76 -5.04 10.75
CA VAL A 71 -3.60 -4.16 10.89
C VAL A 71 -4.04 -2.79 11.40
N ARG A 72 -3.45 -2.33 12.51
CA ARG A 72 -3.68 -1.00 13.07
C ARG A 72 -2.38 -0.19 13.05
N LEU A 73 -2.42 0.96 12.40
CA LEU A 73 -1.34 1.94 12.45
C LEU A 73 -1.81 3.19 13.20
N SER A 74 -1.03 3.65 14.18
CA SER A 74 -1.38 4.85 14.96
C SER A 74 -0.13 5.65 15.32
N GLY A 75 -0.23 6.96 15.22
CA GLY A 75 0.83 7.90 15.54
C GLY A 75 0.56 9.27 14.91
N GLN A 76 1.46 10.22 15.11
CA GLN A 76 1.37 11.53 14.46
C GLN A 76 1.71 11.39 12.97
N ASP A 77 0.88 11.97 12.11
CA ASP A 77 1.03 12.01 10.65
C ASP A 77 1.16 10.64 9.94
N VAL A 78 0.82 9.52 10.60
CA VAL A 78 1.01 8.16 10.05
C VAL A 78 0.21 7.89 8.77
N GLU A 79 -0.87 8.63 8.52
CA GLU A 79 -1.64 8.53 7.27
C GLU A 79 -0.79 8.88 6.04
N ARG A 80 0.09 9.89 6.17
CA ARG A 80 1.00 10.35 5.10
C ARG A 80 2.42 9.79 5.29
N GLY A 81 2.82 9.62 6.55
CA GLY A 81 4.19 9.49 7.01
C GLY A 81 4.85 10.86 7.22
N THR A 82 5.64 10.99 8.29
CA THR A 82 6.41 12.22 8.60
C THR A 82 7.27 12.65 7.42
N PHE A 83 7.95 11.70 6.77
CA PHE A 83 8.78 11.95 5.58
C PHE A 83 8.01 11.87 4.25
N SER A 84 6.67 11.92 4.28
CA SER A 84 5.81 11.80 3.10
C SER A 84 6.12 10.57 2.23
N HIS A 85 6.48 9.46 2.87
CA HIS A 85 6.88 8.24 2.19
C HIS A 85 5.76 7.22 2.14
N GLN A 86 4.77 7.25 3.06
CA GLN A 86 3.85 6.15 3.28
C GLN A 86 2.59 6.26 2.41
N HIS A 87 1.89 7.40 2.50
CA HIS A 87 0.63 7.64 1.79
C HIS A 87 -0.38 6.48 1.95
N ALA A 88 -0.60 6.03 3.19
CA ALA A 88 -1.57 5.00 3.53
C ALA A 88 -3.01 5.50 3.33
N VAL A 89 -3.26 6.77 3.62
CA VAL A 89 -4.52 7.45 3.33
C VAL A 89 -4.27 8.60 2.35
N LEU A 90 -5.11 8.66 1.33
CA LEU A 90 -5.07 9.63 0.26
C LEU A 90 -6.25 10.59 0.41
N HIS A 91 -6.04 11.83 -0.02
CA HIS A 91 -7.08 12.87 -0.02
C HIS A 91 -7.34 13.35 -1.43
N ASP A 92 -8.61 13.35 -1.81
CA ASP A 92 -9.09 13.95 -3.06
C ASP A 92 -8.98 15.48 -2.99
N GLN A 93 -8.39 16.10 -4.00
CA GLN A 93 -8.13 17.54 -4.03
C GLN A 93 -9.39 18.39 -4.26
N GLU A 94 -10.46 17.82 -4.82
CA GLU A 94 -11.69 18.55 -5.12
C GLU A 94 -12.76 18.34 -4.05
N THR A 95 -12.91 17.11 -3.58
CA THR A 95 -13.98 16.72 -2.65
C THR A 95 -13.52 16.62 -1.20
N GLY A 96 -12.21 16.51 -0.95
CA GLY A 96 -11.66 16.22 0.37
C GLY A 96 -11.92 14.78 0.85
N ALA A 97 -12.54 13.94 0.01
CA ALA A 97 -12.81 12.55 0.32
C ALA A 97 -11.50 11.79 0.59
N LYS A 98 -11.55 10.87 1.55
CA LYS A 98 -10.41 10.01 1.88
C LYS A 98 -10.51 8.68 1.14
N TYR A 99 -9.37 8.16 0.74
CA TYR A 99 -9.26 6.82 0.16
C TYR A 99 -8.06 6.09 0.78
N CYS A 100 -8.28 4.89 1.30
CA CYS A 100 -7.24 4.04 1.88
C CYS A 100 -7.09 2.79 1.00
N PRO A 101 -6.04 2.67 0.18
CA PRO A 101 -5.89 1.53 -0.72
C PRO A 101 -5.85 0.17 0.00
N LEU A 102 -5.34 0.14 1.24
CA LEU A 102 -5.26 -1.08 2.06
C LEU A 102 -6.63 -1.65 2.44
N ASP A 103 -7.66 -0.81 2.54
CA ASP A 103 -9.03 -1.22 2.88
C ASP A 103 -9.70 -1.99 1.72
N HIS A 104 -9.16 -1.88 0.50
CA HIS A 104 -9.70 -2.47 -0.72
C HIS A 104 -8.88 -3.68 -1.23
N VAL A 105 -7.95 -4.20 -0.42
CA VAL A 105 -7.10 -5.35 -0.79
C VAL A 105 -7.81 -6.68 -0.55
N ALA A 106 -8.65 -6.75 0.48
CA ALA A 106 -9.41 -7.94 0.82
C ALA A 106 -10.56 -8.13 -0.19
N MET A 107 -10.39 -9.09 -1.09
CA MET A 107 -11.51 -9.63 -1.86
C MET A 107 -12.16 -10.72 -1.00
N ASN A 108 -13.37 -10.47 -0.52
CA ASN A 108 -14.30 -11.55 -0.18
C ASN A 108 -14.58 -12.39 -1.43
#